data_AF-A0A376D5G1-F1
#
_entry.id   AF-A0A376D5G1-F1
#
_cell.length_a   1.000
_cell.length_b   1.000
_cell.length_c   1.000
_cell.angle_alpha   90.00
_cell.angle_beta   90.00
_cell.angle_gamma   90.00
#
_symmetry.space_group_name_H-M   'P 1'
#
loop_
_entity.id
_entity.type
_entity.pdbx_description
1 polymer ?
#
loop_
_entity_poly.entity_id
_entity_poly.type
_entity_poly.pdbx_seq_one_letter_code
_entity_poly.pdbx_strand_id
1 'polypeptide(L)'
;MAKRLSTAYQTSVTTTVALRKWANVSPGTATFRIPTVSNTSAACVNEMPYVLAVEKLAGITVPDRVNVIRVMLSELFRINSHLLYISTFIQDVGAMTPVFFAFTDRQKIYDLVEAITGFRMHPAWFRIGGVAHDLPRGWDRLLREFLDWMPKRLASYEKAALQNTILKGRSQGVAAYGAKEALEWGTTGAGLRATGIDFDVRKARPYSGYENFDFEIPVGGGVSDCYTRVMLKVEEFAPESAYS
;
A
#
# COMPACT_ATOMS: atom_id res chain seq x y z
N MET A 1 6.19 26.85 20.18
CA MET A 1 6.95 27.02 18.91
C MET A 1 6.94 25.76 18.03
N ALA A 2 6.97 24.54 18.58
CA ALA A 2 6.96 23.28 17.81
C ALA A 2 5.65 22.96 17.05
N LYS A 3 4.47 23.39 17.53
CA LYS A 3 3.19 23.16 16.83
C LYS A 3 3.02 23.94 15.51
N ARG A 4 3.75 25.04 15.29
CA ARG A 4 3.64 25.85 14.04
C ARG A 4 4.49 25.30 12.88
N LEU A 5 5.52 24.49 13.16
CA LEU A 5 6.40 23.94 12.12
C LEU A 5 5.83 22.68 11.45
N SER A 6 5.05 21.88 12.18
CA SER A 6 4.39 20.68 11.63
C SER A 6 3.30 21.03 10.60
N THR A 7 2.50 22.08 10.87
CA THR A 7 1.42 22.50 9.95
C THR A 7 1.96 23.06 8.64
N ALA A 8 3.11 23.76 8.67
CA ALA A 8 3.74 24.36 7.49
C ALA A 8 4.21 23.31 6.47
N TYR A 9 4.68 22.15 6.93
CA TYR A 9 5.12 21.06 6.05
C TYR A 9 3.92 20.40 5.33
N GLN A 10 2.80 20.23 6.03
CA GLN A 10 1.56 19.66 5.48
C GLN A 10 0.88 20.58 4.46
N THR A 11 0.91 21.91 4.65
CA THR A 11 0.41 22.87 3.66
C THR A 11 1.30 23.00 2.41
N SER A 12 2.57 22.60 2.48
CA SER A 12 3.50 22.75 1.36
C SER A 12 3.19 21.83 0.18
N VAL A 13 2.78 20.58 0.43
CA VAL A 13 2.52 19.61 -0.65
C VAL A 13 1.30 20.02 -1.47
N THR A 14 0.18 20.34 -0.81
CA THR A 14 -1.07 20.73 -1.51
C THR A 14 -0.91 22.04 -2.28
N THR A 15 -0.23 23.02 -1.68
CA THR A 15 0.00 24.35 -2.31
C THR A 15 1.00 24.25 -3.46
N THR A 16 2.06 23.44 -3.32
CA THR A 16 3.04 23.22 -4.40
C THR A 16 2.44 22.44 -5.56
N VAL A 17 1.54 21.48 -5.29
CA VAL A 17 0.78 20.77 -6.33
C VAL A 17 -0.15 21.72 -7.08
N ALA A 18 -0.81 22.65 -6.37
CA ALA A 18 -1.64 23.68 -7.00
C ALA A 18 -0.81 24.67 -7.83
N LEU A 19 0.39 25.07 -7.40
CA LEU A 19 1.26 25.98 -8.15
C LEU A 19 1.93 25.30 -9.35
N ARG A 20 2.38 24.04 -9.23
CA ARG A 20 2.89 23.24 -10.37
C ARG A 20 1.81 22.94 -11.40
N LYS A 21 0.54 22.86 -10.98
CA LYS A 21 -0.63 22.76 -11.87
C LYS A 21 -0.76 23.95 -12.82
N TRP A 22 -0.28 25.15 -12.46
CA TRP A 22 -0.29 26.31 -13.34
C TRP A 22 0.97 26.41 -14.23
N ALA A 23 2.12 25.95 -13.74
CA ALA A 23 3.39 26.05 -14.47
C ALA A 23 3.54 25.04 -15.63
N ASN A 24 2.87 23.88 -15.57
CA ASN A 24 3.00 22.81 -16.58
C ASN A 24 1.86 22.77 -17.61
N VAL A 25 1.02 23.81 -17.69
CA VAL A 25 -0.04 23.95 -18.72
C VAL A 25 0.53 24.74 -19.90
N SER A 26 1.51 24.16 -20.61
CA SER A 26 1.90 24.62 -21.94
C SER A 26 1.40 23.60 -22.98
N PRO A 27 0.77 24.07 -24.08
CA PRO A 27 0.18 23.17 -25.07
C PRO A 27 1.30 22.60 -25.93
N GLY A 28 1.71 21.36 -25.65
CA GLY A 28 2.61 20.64 -26.56
C GLY A 28 3.31 19.42 -25.99
N THR A 29 3.62 19.38 -24.69
CA THR A 29 4.35 18.22 -24.11
C THR A 29 4.18 18.15 -22.59
N ALA A 30 2.95 18.35 -22.09
CA ALA A 30 2.69 18.28 -20.66
C ALA A 30 2.60 16.82 -20.19
N THR A 31 3.75 16.21 -19.87
CA THR A 31 3.76 14.97 -19.07
C THR A 31 3.35 15.31 -17.64
N PHE A 32 2.03 15.35 -17.39
CA PHE A 32 1.45 15.64 -16.08
C PHE A 32 1.97 14.63 -15.04
N ARG A 33 2.97 15.04 -14.23
CA ARG A 33 3.57 14.19 -13.19
C ARG A 33 2.74 14.32 -11.92
N ILE A 34 2.09 13.23 -11.54
CA ILE A 34 1.26 13.16 -10.33
C ILE A 34 2.19 13.24 -9.10
N PRO A 35 1.83 14.00 -8.06
CA PRO A 35 2.63 14.09 -6.85
C PRO A 35 2.64 12.75 -6.09
N THR A 36 3.77 12.07 -6.09
CA THR A 36 4.02 10.82 -5.35
C THR A 36 4.56 11.03 -3.94
N VAL A 37 4.76 12.29 -3.53
CA VAL A 37 5.61 12.65 -2.37
C VAL A 37 4.87 12.50 -1.01
N SER A 38 3.54 12.32 -1.02
CA SER A 38 2.75 12.24 0.22
C SER A 38 2.92 10.91 0.99
N ASN A 39 3.17 9.79 0.30
CA ASN A 39 3.59 8.52 0.90
C ASN A 39 4.58 7.82 -0.04
N THR A 40 5.86 7.84 0.32
CA THR A 40 6.95 7.27 -0.47
C THR A 40 6.92 5.74 -0.52
N SER A 41 6.29 5.08 0.45
CA SER A 41 6.21 3.62 0.52
C SER A 41 5.12 3.01 -0.37
N ALA A 42 4.12 3.81 -0.76
CA ALA A 42 2.97 3.40 -1.55
C ALA A 42 2.68 4.41 -2.68
N ALA A 43 3.71 4.74 -3.46
CA ALA A 43 3.63 5.81 -4.47
C ALA A 43 2.51 5.57 -5.51
N CYS A 44 2.37 4.37 -6.07
CA CYS A 44 1.31 4.05 -7.04
C CYS A 44 -0.10 4.10 -6.43
N VAL A 45 -0.27 3.67 -5.18
CA VAL A 45 -1.58 3.65 -4.51
C VAL A 45 -2.12 5.07 -4.31
N ASN A 46 -1.24 6.06 -4.15
CA ASN A 46 -1.63 7.46 -4.06
C ASN A 46 -1.96 8.10 -5.42
N GLU A 47 -1.30 7.65 -6.49
CA GLU A 47 -1.57 8.14 -7.84
C GLU A 47 -2.97 7.72 -8.31
N MET A 48 -3.39 6.51 -7.94
CA MET A 48 -4.64 5.91 -8.40
C MET A 48 -5.92 6.72 -8.09
N PRO A 49 -6.22 7.15 -6.84
CA PRO A 49 -7.41 7.94 -6.56
C PRO A 49 -7.41 9.29 -7.27
N TYR A 50 -6.23 9.89 -7.51
CA TYR A 50 -6.12 11.13 -8.26
C TYR A 50 -6.49 10.93 -9.74
N VAL A 51 -5.95 9.89 -10.38
CA VAL A 51 -6.26 9.55 -11.77
C VAL A 51 -7.73 9.21 -11.94
N LEU A 52 -8.26 8.36 -11.05
CA LEU A 52 -9.67 7.94 -11.10
C LEU A 52 -10.63 9.11 -10.91
N ALA A 53 -10.31 10.06 -10.02
CA ALA A 53 -11.13 11.26 -9.85
C ALA A 53 -11.18 12.12 -11.12
N VAL A 54 -10.04 12.31 -11.79
CA VAL A 54 -9.98 13.09 -13.04
C VAL A 54 -10.64 12.35 -14.20
N GLU A 55 -10.42 11.04 -14.34
CA GLU A 55 -11.04 10.20 -15.38
C GLU A 55 -12.57 10.19 -15.22
N LYS A 56 -13.08 10.11 -13.99
CA LYS A 56 -14.51 10.18 -13.71
C LYS A 56 -15.12 11.54 -14.02
N LEU A 57 -14.40 12.64 -13.76
CA LEU A 57 -14.85 13.98 -14.12
C LEU A 57 -14.85 14.22 -15.63
N ALA A 58 -13.89 13.63 -16.35
CA ALA A 58 -13.75 13.75 -17.80
C ALA A 58 -14.60 12.73 -18.59
N GLY A 59 -15.20 11.73 -17.93
CA GLY A 59 -15.96 10.67 -18.58
C GLY A 59 -15.11 9.72 -19.43
N ILE A 60 -13.81 9.58 -19.14
CA ILE A 60 -12.89 8.76 -19.92
C ILE A 60 -12.91 7.32 -19.40
N THR A 61 -13.21 6.35 -20.27
CA THR A 61 -13.08 4.92 -19.99
C THR A 61 -11.74 4.40 -20.47
N VAL A 62 -11.05 3.64 -19.62
CA VAL A 62 -9.72 3.09 -19.89
C VAL A 62 -9.83 1.61 -20.29
N PRO A 63 -9.00 1.08 -21.22
CA PRO A 63 -9.03 -0.33 -21.61
C PRO A 63 -8.71 -1.30 -20.46
N ASP A 64 -9.29 -2.51 -20.50
CA ASP A 64 -9.16 -3.53 -19.44
C ASP A 64 -7.71 -3.92 -19.15
N ARG A 65 -6.86 -4.01 -20.19
CA ARG A 65 -5.43 -4.31 -20.01
C ARG A 65 -4.74 -3.31 -19.08
N VAL A 66 -5.10 -2.03 -19.18
CA VAL A 66 -4.51 -0.97 -18.37
C VAL A 66 -5.01 -1.04 -16.94
N ASN A 67 -6.28 -1.41 -16.74
CA ASN A 67 -6.87 -1.66 -15.43
C ASN A 67 -6.12 -2.79 -14.69
N VAL A 68 -5.81 -3.90 -15.38
CA VAL A 68 -5.01 -5.00 -14.81
C VAL A 68 -3.60 -4.55 -14.43
N ILE A 69 -2.91 -3.78 -15.28
CA ILE A 69 -1.58 -3.25 -14.97
C ILE A 69 -1.61 -2.35 -13.73
N ARG A 70 -2.64 -1.50 -13.61
CA ARG A 70 -2.84 -0.60 -12.46
C ARG A 70 -3.06 -1.38 -11.18
N VAL A 71 -3.90 -2.41 -11.21
CA VAL A 71 -4.16 -3.31 -10.07
C VAL A 71 -2.87 -4.01 -9.67
N MET A 72 -2.17 -4.66 -10.62
CA MET A 72 -0.93 -5.39 -10.36
C MET A 72 0.13 -4.52 -9.68
N LEU A 73 0.41 -3.32 -10.23
CA LEU A 73 1.39 -2.40 -9.62
C LEU A 73 0.92 -1.89 -8.26
N SER A 74 -0.37 -1.61 -8.09
CA SER A 74 -0.92 -1.17 -6.80
C SER A 74 -0.79 -2.25 -5.73
N GLU A 75 -1.01 -3.51 -6.08
CA GLU A 75 -0.86 -4.66 -5.18
C GLU A 75 0.62 -4.91 -4.81
N LEU A 76 1.56 -4.75 -5.75
CA LEU A 76 3.00 -4.79 -5.44
C LEU A 76 3.42 -3.69 -4.46
N PHE A 77 2.90 -2.47 -4.62
CA PHE A 77 3.15 -1.39 -3.66
C PHE A 77 2.43 -1.59 -2.33
N ARG A 78 1.28 -2.28 -2.30
CA ARG A 78 0.60 -2.69 -1.06
C ARG A 78 1.47 -3.65 -0.25
N ILE A 79 2.01 -4.68 -0.90
CA ILE A 79 2.99 -5.63 -0.34
C ILE A 79 4.21 -4.88 0.22
N ASN A 80 4.79 -3.94 -0.54
CA ASN A 80 5.94 -3.15 -0.08
C ASN A 80 5.62 -2.30 1.18
N SER A 81 4.42 -1.71 1.23
CA SER A 81 3.99 -0.88 2.35
C SER A 81 3.76 -1.71 3.62
N HIS A 82 3.17 -2.90 3.49
CA HIS A 82 2.97 -3.79 4.63
C HIS A 82 4.28 -4.38 5.16
N LEU A 83 5.24 -4.72 4.28
CA LEU A 83 6.58 -5.14 4.70
C LEU A 83 7.28 -4.06 5.52
N LEU A 84 7.20 -2.80 5.08
CA LEU A 84 7.74 -1.68 5.85
C LEU A 84 7.08 -1.60 7.23
N TYR A 85 5.75 -1.65 7.27
CA TYR A 85 4.98 -1.51 8.50
C TYR A 85 5.31 -2.61 9.52
N ILE A 86 5.35 -3.87 9.09
CA ILE A 86 5.70 -5.01 9.95
C ILE A 86 7.14 -4.85 10.46
N SER A 87 8.06 -4.48 9.56
CA SER A 87 9.46 -4.28 9.90
C SER A 87 9.67 -3.19 10.95
N THR A 88 9.09 -2.00 10.75
CA THR A 88 9.20 -0.89 11.71
C THR A 88 8.51 -1.20 13.03
N PHE A 89 7.38 -1.92 13.01
CA PHE A 89 6.72 -2.34 14.24
C PHE A 89 7.60 -3.28 15.07
N ILE A 90 8.25 -4.26 14.42
CA ILE A 90 9.20 -5.17 15.09
C ILE A 90 10.43 -4.39 15.60
N GLN A 91 10.88 -3.40 14.85
CA GLN A 91 11.98 -2.52 15.23
C GLN A 91 11.67 -1.70 16.48
N ASP A 92 10.48 -1.11 16.57
CA ASP A 92 10.06 -0.27 17.70
C ASP A 92 9.88 -1.11 18.99
N VAL A 93 9.56 -2.39 18.83
CA VAL A 93 9.58 -3.39 19.91
C VAL A 93 11.02 -3.78 20.29
N GLY A 94 12.03 -3.41 19.50
CA GLY A 94 13.46 -3.58 19.84
C GLY A 94 14.13 -4.80 19.21
N ALA A 95 13.50 -5.45 18.23
CA ALA A 95 14.11 -6.54 17.48
C ALA A 95 14.68 -6.01 16.15
N MET A 96 16.00 -5.85 16.09
CA MET A 96 16.69 -5.26 14.92
C MET A 96 16.92 -6.25 13.77
N THR A 97 17.15 -7.54 14.05
CA THR A 97 17.52 -8.52 13.03
C THR A 97 16.47 -8.71 11.91
N PRO A 98 15.17 -8.86 12.22
CA PRO A 98 14.14 -9.02 11.19
C PRO A 98 14.00 -7.80 10.27
N VAL A 99 14.44 -6.63 10.72
CA VAL A 99 14.39 -5.38 9.95
C VAL A 99 15.26 -5.49 8.70
N PHE A 100 16.53 -5.88 8.86
CA PHE A 100 17.47 -6.00 7.74
C PHE A 100 17.00 -7.02 6.68
N PHE A 101 16.39 -8.10 7.15
CA PHE A 101 15.79 -9.10 6.27
C PHE A 101 14.63 -8.51 5.46
N ALA A 102 13.72 -7.78 6.11
CA ALA A 102 12.60 -7.16 5.42
C ALA A 102 13.06 -6.11 4.38
N PHE A 103 14.09 -5.31 4.69
CA PHE A 103 14.68 -4.37 3.73
C PHE A 103 15.34 -5.06 2.53
N THR A 104 15.96 -6.24 2.74
CA THR A 104 16.49 -7.05 1.64
C THR A 104 15.38 -7.55 0.72
N ASP A 105 14.26 -8.00 1.28
CA ASP A 105 13.11 -8.44 0.49
C ASP A 105 12.44 -7.27 -0.25
N ARG A 106 12.40 -6.08 0.36
CA ARG A 106 11.92 -4.85 -0.30
C ARG A 106 12.82 -4.41 -1.45
N GLN A 107 14.13 -4.63 -1.37
CA GLN A 107 15.04 -4.37 -2.49
C GLN A 107 14.60 -5.15 -3.74
N LYS A 108 14.21 -6.43 -3.60
CA LYS A 108 13.71 -7.25 -4.72
C LYS A 108 12.44 -6.67 -5.35
N ILE A 109 11.53 -6.12 -4.53
CA ILE A 109 10.34 -5.41 -5.05
C ILE A 109 10.76 -4.18 -5.83
N TYR A 110 11.71 -3.40 -5.32
CA TYR A 110 12.20 -2.22 -6.03
C TYR A 110 12.92 -2.57 -7.33
N ASP A 111 13.67 -3.67 -7.38
CA ASP A 111 14.33 -4.14 -8.60
C ASP A 111 13.29 -4.53 -9.66
N LEU A 112 12.18 -5.18 -9.25
CA LEU A 112 11.04 -5.48 -10.13
C LEU A 112 10.35 -4.19 -10.63
N VAL A 113 10.07 -3.24 -9.74
CA VAL A 113 9.43 -1.97 -10.10
C VAL A 113 10.33 -1.14 -11.02
N GLU A 114 11.64 -1.17 -10.79
CA GLU A 114 12.63 -0.51 -11.65
C GLU A 114 12.68 -1.16 -13.04
N ALA A 115 12.63 -2.49 -13.11
CA ALA A 115 12.57 -3.20 -14.39
C ALA A 115 11.32 -2.82 -15.20
N ILE A 116 10.18 -2.56 -14.54
CA ILE A 116 8.93 -2.17 -15.20
C ILE A 116 8.92 -0.68 -15.58
N THR A 117 9.29 0.18 -14.63
CA THR A 117 9.01 1.64 -14.72
C THR A 117 10.25 2.51 -14.90
N GLY A 118 11.44 1.96 -14.76
CA GLY A 118 12.72 2.68 -14.76
C GLY A 118 13.00 3.48 -13.47
N PHE A 119 12.07 3.51 -12.52
CA PHE A 119 12.23 4.22 -11.25
C PHE A 119 11.87 3.31 -10.08
N ARG A 120 12.56 3.48 -8.94
CA ARG A 120 12.41 2.62 -7.78
C ARG A 120 11.25 3.04 -6.88
N MET A 121 11.31 4.25 -6.31
CA MET A 121 10.35 4.74 -5.32
C MET A 121 9.22 5.61 -5.89
N HIS A 122 9.45 6.28 -7.02
CA HIS A 122 8.49 7.23 -7.60
C HIS A 122 8.26 6.97 -9.08
N PRO A 123 7.56 5.87 -9.42
CA PRO A 123 7.40 5.41 -10.79
C PRO A 123 6.60 6.37 -11.68
N ALA A 124 5.71 7.21 -11.14
CA ALA A 124 4.88 8.14 -11.94
C ALA A 124 4.29 7.47 -13.19
N TRP A 125 3.87 6.21 -13.02
CA TRP A 125 3.51 5.30 -14.11
C TRP A 125 2.06 5.47 -14.52
N PHE A 126 1.20 5.84 -13.56
CA PHE A 126 -0.20 6.11 -13.85
C PHE A 126 -0.32 7.51 -14.43
N ARG A 127 -1.08 7.61 -15.53
CA ARG A 127 -1.37 8.87 -16.21
C ARG A 127 -2.88 8.94 -16.44
N ILE A 128 -3.38 10.17 -16.55
CA ILE A 128 -4.78 10.40 -16.89
C ILE A 128 -5.03 9.79 -18.27
N GLY A 129 -6.00 8.88 -18.36
CA GLY A 129 -6.32 8.16 -19.59
C GLY A 129 -5.53 6.85 -19.79
N GLY A 130 -4.65 6.45 -18.86
CA GLY A 130 -4.05 5.12 -18.89
C GLY A 130 -2.74 4.95 -18.12
N VAL A 131 -1.73 4.38 -18.79
CA VAL A 131 -0.37 4.14 -18.29
C VAL A 131 0.65 4.80 -19.19
N ALA A 132 1.83 5.15 -18.65
CA ALA A 132 2.88 5.83 -19.41
C ALA A 132 3.43 4.97 -20.58
N HIS A 133 3.75 3.71 -20.30
CA HIS A 133 4.19 2.73 -21.28
C HIS A 133 3.59 1.35 -20.98
N ASP A 134 3.65 0.44 -21.96
CA ASP A 134 3.28 -0.97 -21.76
C ASP A 134 4.40 -1.71 -21.00
N LEU A 135 4.08 -2.91 -20.50
CA LEU A 135 5.02 -3.72 -19.72
C LEU A 135 6.20 -4.23 -20.59
N PRO A 136 7.45 -4.15 -20.09
CA PRO A 136 8.64 -4.56 -20.84
C PRO A 136 8.80 -6.08 -20.89
N ARG A 137 9.24 -6.65 -22.01
CA ARG A 137 9.36 -8.12 -22.18
C ARG A 137 10.20 -8.77 -21.06
N GLY A 138 9.68 -9.84 -20.44
CA GLY A 138 10.35 -10.58 -19.36
C GLY A 138 10.03 -10.12 -17.94
N TRP A 139 9.11 -9.15 -17.77
CA TRP A 139 8.59 -8.72 -16.47
C TRP A 139 7.91 -9.87 -15.69
N ASP A 140 7.29 -10.80 -16.41
CA ASP A 140 6.50 -11.90 -15.87
C ASP A 140 7.37 -12.91 -15.11
N ARG A 141 8.59 -13.18 -15.60
CA ARG A 141 9.54 -14.06 -14.91
C ARG A 141 9.95 -13.48 -13.55
N LEU A 142 10.31 -12.20 -13.53
CA LEU A 142 10.72 -11.52 -12.29
C LEU A 142 9.57 -11.48 -11.26
N LEU A 143 8.35 -11.26 -11.73
CA LEU A 143 7.17 -11.30 -10.87
C LEU A 143 6.96 -12.70 -10.28
N ARG A 144 7.04 -13.76 -11.09
CA ARG A 144 6.89 -15.15 -10.63
C ARG A 144 7.95 -15.54 -9.60
N GLU A 145 9.22 -15.22 -9.87
CA GLU A 145 10.31 -15.45 -8.93
C GLU A 145 10.09 -14.74 -7.60
N PHE A 146 9.54 -13.51 -7.63
CA PHE A 146 9.18 -12.78 -6.42
C PHE A 146 8.02 -13.45 -5.66
N LEU A 147 6.96 -13.86 -6.37
CA LEU A 147 5.80 -14.53 -5.77
C LEU A 147 6.16 -15.88 -5.15
N ASP A 148 7.11 -16.63 -5.71
CA ASP A 148 7.59 -17.89 -5.13
C ASP A 148 8.49 -17.69 -3.90
N TRP A 149 9.19 -16.56 -3.85
CA TRP A 149 10.12 -16.21 -2.77
C TRP A 149 9.41 -15.65 -1.53
N MET A 150 8.42 -14.78 -1.72
CA MET A 150 7.82 -13.99 -0.64
C MET A 150 7.14 -14.84 0.47
N PRO A 151 6.28 -15.83 0.17
CA PRO A 151 5.56 -16.60 1.20
C PRO A 151 6.50 -17.29 2.20
N LYS A 152 7.61 -17.86 1.71
CA LYS A 152 8.63 -18.52 2.55
C LYS A 152 9.29 -17.54 3.53
N ARG A 153 9.49 -16.29 3.08
CA ARG A 153 10.06 -15.22 3.91
C ARG A 153 9.05 -14.74 4.94
N LEU A 154 7.79 -14.60 4.56
CA LEU A 154 6.71 -14.21 5.46
C LEU A 154 6.55 -15.18 6.63
N ALA A 155 6.50 -16.49 6.34
CA ALA A 155 6.45 -17.52 7.38
C ALA A 155 7.66 -17.47 8.32
N SER A 156 8.84 -17.12 7.79
CA SER A 156 10.05 -16.93 8.60
C SER A 156 9.93 -15.71 9.52
N TYR A 157 9.35 -14.59 9.06
CA TYR A 157 9.09 -13.41 9.89
C TYR A 157 8.07 -13.68 10.98
N GLU A 158 7.01 -14.40 10.64
CA GLU A 158 5.97 -14.73 11.59
C GLU A 158 6.53 -15.57 12.75
N LYS A 159 7.25 -16.64 12.42
CA LYS A 159 7.89 -17.51 13.42
C LYS A 159 8.97 -16.80 14.24
N ALA A 160 9.80 -15.98 13.60
CA ALA A 160 10.94 -15.34 14.27
C ALA A 160 10.54 -14.15 15.14
N ALA A 161 9.51 -13.39 14.75
CA ALA A 161 9.15 -12.13 15.40
C ALA A 161 7.71 -12.10 15.93
N LEU A 162 6.72 -12.42 15.10
CA LEU A 162 5.31 -12.18 15.43
C LEU A 162 4.74 -13.20 16.44
N GLN A 163 5.25 -14.42 16.44
CA GLN A 163 4.86 -15.44 17.41
C GLN A 163 5.61 -15.34 18.75
N ASN A 164 6.60 -14.45 18.85
CA ASN A 164 7.41 -14.28 20.06
C ASN A 164 6.57 -13.76 21.23
N THR A 165 6.65 -14.42 22.38
CA THR A 165 5.97 -14.05 23.63
C THR A 165 6.27 -12.62 24.06
N ILE A 166 7.50 -12.14 23.86
CA ILE A 166 7.90 -10.77 24.23
C ILE A 166 7.16 -9.73 23.39
N LEU A 167 6.95 -10.01 22.10
CA LEU A 167 6.22 -9.11 21.21
C LEU A 167 4.72 -9.15 21.55
N LYS A 168 4.16 -10.34 21.75
CA LYS A 168 2.76 -10.51 22.18
C LYS A 168 2.48 -9.77 23.49
N GLY A 169 3.32 -9.95 24.51
CA GLY A 169 3.16 -9.27 25.80
C GLY A 169 3.26 -7.74 25.75
N ARG A 170 3.91 -7.17 24.72
CA ARG A 170 4.03 -5.71 24.53
C ARG A 170 2.99 -5.10 23.60
N SER A 171 2.23 -5.92 22.89
CA SER A 171 1.31 -5.46 21.84
C SER A 171 -0.14 -5.84 22.09
N GLN A 172 -0.39 -6.95 22.78
CA GLN A 172 -1.73 -7.39 23.13
C GLN A 172 -2.36 -6.44 24.16
N GLY A 173 -3.59 -6.00 23.90
CA GLY A 173 -4.33 -5.09 24.77
C GLY A 173 -3.82 -3.64 24.79
N VAL A 174 -2.79 -3.30 24.00
CA VAL A 174 -2.29 -1.92 23.89
C VAL A 174 -3.09 -1.16 22.82
N ALA A 175 -3.51 0.06 23.17
CA ALA A 175 -4.31 0.95 22.30
C ALA A 175 -5.56 0.26 21.73
N ALA A 176 -6.21 -0.56 22.57
CA ALA A 176 -7.43 -1.28 22.24
C ALA A 176 -8.61 -0.32 22.06
N TYR A 177 -9.37 -0.49 20.99
CA TYR A 177 -10.65 0.21 20.79
C TYR A 177 -11.69 -0.69 20.12
N GLY A 178 -12.96 -0.34 20.32
CA GLY A 178 -14.10 -1.02 19.74
C GLY A 178 -14.58 -0.41 18.43
N ALA A 179 -15.61 -1.02 17.85
CA ALA A 179 -16.20 -0.62 16.58
C ALA A 179 -16.85 0.77 16.62
N LYS A 180 -17.48 1.15 17.75
CA LYS A 180 -18.15 2.45 17.89
C LYS A 180 -17.14 3.60 17.90
N GLU A 181 -16.09 3.47 18.71
CA GLU A 181 -15.02 4.45 18.79
C GLU A 181 -14.27 4.59 17.45
N ALA A 182 -14.04 3.47 16.76
CA ALA A 182 -13.41 3.48 15.44
C ALA A 182 -14.21 4.27 14.41
N LEU A 183 -15.55 4.14 14.42
CA LEU A 183 -16.45 4.89 13.53
C LEU A 183 -16.51 6.38 13.90
N GLU A 184 -16.57 6.70 15.19
CA GLU A 184 -16.56 8.10 15.66
C GLU A 184 -15.27 8.83 15.29
N TRP A 185 -14.12 8.15 15.34
CA TRP A 185 -12.83 8.73 14.93
C TRP A 185 -12.60 8.72 13.43
N GLY A 186 -13.47 8.09 12.64
CA GLY A 186 -13.29 7.93 11.20
C GLY A 186 -12.08 7.06 10.84
N THR A 187 -11.79 6.04 11.66
CA THR A 187 -10.71 5.08 11.38
C THR A 187 -11.05 4.23 10.16
N THR A 188 -10.10 4.00 9.26
CA THR A 188 -10.30 3.23 8.02
C THR A 188 -9.25 2.13 7.83
N GLY A 189 -9.54 1.17 6.95
CA GLY A 189 -8.59 0.11 6.56
C GLY A 189 -8.42 -0.95 7.64
N ALA A 190 -7.19 -1.40 7.87
CA ALA A 190 -6.89 -2.48 8.83
C ALA A 190 -7.31 -2.13 10.28
N GLY A 191 -7.31 -0.85 10.67
CA GLY A 191 -7.76 -0.41 11.99
C GLY A 191 -9.26 -0.64 12.21
N LEU A 192 -10.07 -0.36 11.19
CA LEU A 192 -11.51 -0.61 11.20
C LEU A 192 -11.81 -2.11 11.11
N ARG A 193 -11.13 -2.82 10.20
CA ARG A 193 -11.29 -4.28 10.02
C ARG A 193 -10.90 -5.07 11.26
N ALA A 194 -9.94 -4.60 12.06
CA ALA A 194 -9.60 -5.19 13.36
C ALA A 194 -10.75 -5.16 14.36
N THR A 195 -11.69 -4.22 14.24
CA THR A 195 -12.88 -4.14 15.11
C THR A 195 -14.03 -5.05 14.69
N GLY A 196 -13.84 -5.90 13.66
CA GLY A 196 -14.88 -6.81 13.17
C GLY A 196 -15.80 -6.22 12.11
N ILE A 197 -15.62 -4.95 11.72
CA ILE A 197 -16.39 -4.34 10.62
C ILE A 197 -15.74 -4.73 9.29
N ASP A 198 -16.43 -5.55 8.50
CA ASP A 198 -16.04 -5.87 7.13
C ASP A 198 -16.33 -4.69 6.19
N PHE A 199 -15.39 -3.75 6.15
CA PHE A 199 -15.44 -2.61 5.24
C PHE A 199 -14.11 -2.41 4.54
N ASP A 200 -14.10 -2.71 3.24
CA ASP A 200 -12.99 -2.41 2.33
C ASP A 200 -13.53 -1.73 1.08
N VAL A 201 -12.86 -0.66 0.67
CA VAL A 201 -13.27 0.15 -0.48
C VAL A 201 -13.25 -0.66 -1.78
N ARG A 202 -12.35 -1.65 -1.91
CA ARG A 202 -12.22 -2.45 -3.14
C ARG A 202 -13.43 -3.36 -3.39
N LYS A 203 -14.11 -3.83 -2.34
CA LYS A 203 -15.36 -4.59 -2.45
C LYS A 203 -16.59 -3.72 -2.38
N ALA A 204 -16.61 -2.74 -1.48
CA ALA A 204 -17.77 -1.86 -1.30
C ALA A 204 -17.98 -0.92 -2.50
N ARG A 205 -16.90 -0.49 -3.15
CA ARG A 205 -16.90 0.38 -4.34
C ARG A 205 -15.79 -0.05 -5.30
N PRO A 206 -16.00 -1.14 -6.07
CA PRO A 206 -15.01 -1.63 -7.01
C PRO A 206 -14.57 -0.52 -7.97
N TYR A 207 -13.26 -0.46 -8.24
CA TYR A 207 -12.65 0.46 -9.19
C TYR A 207 -11.60 -0.28 -10.01
N SER A 208 -11.23 0.24 -11.18
CA SER A 208 -10.13 -0.29 -12.01
C SER A 208 -10.15 -1.80 -12.26
N GLY A 209 -11.32 -2.45 -12.29
CA GLY A 209 -11.44 -3.89 -12.53
C GLY A 209 -11.10 -4.81 -11.34
N TYR A 210 -11.05 -4.30 -10.11
CA TYR A 210 -10.91 -5.14 -8.89
C TYR A 210 -12.05 -6.18 -8.73
N GLU A 211 -13.19 -5.96 -9.38
CA GLU A 211 -14.34 -6.89 -9.43
C GLU A 211 -14.07 -8.20 -10.17
N ASN A 212 -13.04 -8.23 -11.03
CA ASN A 212 -12.67 -9.42 -11.80
C ASN A 212 -11.73 -10.36 -11.04
N PHE A 213 -11.37 -10.04 -9.79
CA PHE A 213 -10.44 -10.82 -8.98
C PHE A 213 -11.12 -11.32 -7.70
N ASP A 214 -11.02 -12.62 -7.45
CA ASP A 214 -11.49 -13.24 -6.21
C ASP A 214 -10.43 -13.06 -5.12
N PHE A 215 -10.76 -12.30 -4.07
CA PHE A 215 -9.92 -12.17 -2.90
C PHE A 215 -10.75 -12.13 -1.60
N GLU A 216 -10.21 -12.76 -0.57
CA GLU A 216 -10.75 -12.70 0.78
C GLU A 216 -10.13 -11.55 1.55
N ILE A 217 -10.91 -10.97 2.46
CA ILE A 217 -10.48 -9.83 3.27
C ILE A 217 -10.46 -10.30 4.72
N PRO A 218 -9.30 -10.27 5.39
CA PRO A 218 -9.23 -10.67 6.78
C PRO A 218 -9.93 -9.62 7.65
N VAL A 219 -10.73 -10.10 8.61
CA VAL A 219 -11.51 -9.32 9.56
C VAL A 219 -11.18 -9.80 10.97
N GLY A 220 -10.97 -8.85 11.88
CA GLY A 220 -10.59 -9.15 13.26
C GLY A 220 -11.77 -9.58 14.15
N GLY A 221 -11.46 -10.15 15.31
CA GLY A 221 -12.43 -10.69 16.26
C GLY A 221 -13.21 -9.68 17.12
N GLY A 222 -13.26 -8.40 16.75
CA GLY A 222 -14.10 -7.39 17.42
C GLY A 222 -13.38 -6.32 18.24
N VAL A 223 -12.26 -6.66 18.88
CA VAL A 223 -11.42 -5.71 19.63
C VAL A 223 -10.13 -5.45 18.86
N SER A 224 -9.90 -4.19 18.50
CA SER A 224 -8.73 -3.78 17.72
C SER A 224 -7.57 -3.41 18.64
N ASP A 225 -6.63 -4.33 18.86
CA ASP A 225 -5.36 -4.02 19.53
C ASP A 225 -4.20 -3.84 18.52
N CYS A 226 -3.04 -3.41 19.01
CA CYS A 226 -1.86 -3.27 18.17
C CYS A 226 -1.45 -4.60 17.49
N TYR A 227 -1.64 -5.73 18.18
CA TYR A 227 -1.25 -7.05 17.68
C TYR A 227 -2.15 -7.51 16.52
N THR A 228 -3.47 -7.49 16.69
CA THR A 228 -4.48 -7.82 15.68
C THR A 228 -4.31 -6.99 14.43
N ARG A 229 -3.97 -5.69 14.54
CA ARG A 229 -3.69 -4.85 13.35
C ARG A 229 -2.47 -5.31 12.56
N VAL A 230 -1.44 -5.82 13.23
CA VAL A 230 -0.24 -6.34 12.59
C VAL A 230 -0.55 -7.69 11.94
N MET A 231 -1.26 -8.56 12.63
CA MET A 231 -1.68 -9.88 12.10
C MET A 231 -2.59 -9.74 10.88
N LEU A 232 -3.57 -8.84 10.89
CA LEU A 232 -4.41 -8.58 9.71
C LEU A 232 -3.60 -8.13 8.49
N LYS A 233 -2.51 -7.39 8.69
CA LYS A 233 -1.62 -6.99 7.58
C LYS A 233 -0.78 -8.14 7.05
N VAL A 234 -0.47 -9.13 7.89
CA VAL A 234 0.21 -10.37 7.49
C VAL A 234 -0.76 -11.25 6.72
N GLU A 235 -1.98 -11.43 7.20
CA GLU A 235 -3.06 -12.16 6.52
C GLU A 235 -3.43 -11.51 5.17
N GLU A 236 -3.27 -10.18 5.04
CA GLU A 236 -3.45 -9.50 3.76
C GLU A 236 -2.42 -9.83 2.68
N PHE A 237 -1.24 -10.38 3.04
CA PHE A 237 -0.26 -10.89 2.06
C PHE A 237 -0.66 -12.27 1.55
N ALA A 238 -1.10 -13.12 2.45
CA ALA A 238 -1.47 -14.49 2.16
C ALA A 238 -2.56 -14.88 3.17
N PRO A 239 -3.78 -15.15 2.72
CA PRO A 239 -4.82 -15.68 3.59
C PRO A 239 -4.34 -17.01 4.18
N GLU A 240 -4.77 -17.30 5.40
CA GLU A 240 -4.38 -18.49 6.18
C GLU A 240 -4.62 -19.81 5.40
N SER A 241 -5.56 -19.80 4.45
CA SER A 241 -5.86 -20.90 3.52
C SER A 241 -4.75 -21.26 2.52
N ALA A 242 -3.72 -20.44 2.38
CA ALA A 242 -2.55 -20.73 1.54
C ALA A 242 -1.48 -21.57 2.26
N TYR A 243 -1.63 -21.81 3.57
CA TYR A 243 -0.67 -22.53 4.41
C TYR A 243 -1.24 -23.80 5.07
N SER A 244 -2.53 -24.11 4.86
CA SER A 244 -3.20 -25.34 5.29
C SER A 244 -3.09 -26.46 4.26
#